data_AF-X1I9D5-F1
#
_entry.id   AF-X1I9D5-F1
#
_cell.length_a   1.000
_cell.length_b   1.000
_cell.length_c   1.000
_cell.angle_alpha   90.00
_cell.angle_beta   90.00
_cell.angle_gamma   90.00
#
_symmetry.space_group_name_H-M   'P 1'
#
loop_
_entity.id
_entity.type
_entity.pdbx_description
1 polymer ?
#
loop_
_entity_poly.entity_id
_entity_poly.type
_entity_poly.pdbx_seq_one_letter_code
_entity_poly.pdbx_strand_id
1 'polypeptide(L)'
;MVALGAEWIKTTHTDKSLWMNRPDPPVFDDACFEALVDEARKQNRPVTMHQTQVSGFRKAIELGVDSMEHAPLDALTDEDICRMVGTGIPIVPTINVMREDLLLNQIAVWMDKEGENYFCPESLRQTRELLKLLQRGITPEIAQTGYYADKAMFIRQFPVLMENVKRLHTAGAVIGCGTDSGGAPFTVFGRFYEEIDSLLEVGLSPFEALQSATAVNARILHLEDKLGTIEPGKLADFVVLDGDPVTDTM
;
A
#
# COMPACT_ATOMS: atom_id res chain seq x y z
N MET A 1 3.77 14.87 17.33
CA MET A 1 3.00 14.65 16.08
C MET A 1 1.55 15.10 16.25
N VAL A 2 0.80 14.54 17.19
CA VAL A 2 -0.60 14.95 17.44
C VAL A 2 -0.75 16.45 17.71
N ALA A 3 0.11 17.03 18.56
CA ALA A 3 0.12 18.48 18.83
C ALA A 3 0.40 19.35 17.58
N LEU A 4 0.94 18.77 16.51
CA LEU A 4 1.18 19.43 15.23
C LEU A 4 0.05 19.19 14.21
N GLY A 5 -1.04 18.53 14.61
CA GLY A 5 -2.22 18.30 13.77
C GLY A 5 -2.30 16.94 13.09
N ALA A 6 -1.46 15.96 13.46
CA ALA A 6 -1.56 14.61 12.90
C ALA A 6 -2.90 13.95 13.28
N GLU A 7 -3.62 13.46 12.27
CA GLU A 7 -4.92 12.78 12.44
C GLU A 7 -4.80 11.28 12.64
N TRP A 8 -3.74 10.68 12.07
CA TRP A 8 -3.39 9.27 12.16
C TRP A 8 -1.97 9.11 12.68
N ILE A 9 -1.70 8.01 13.37
CA ILE A 9 -0.36 7.60 13.76
C ILE A 9 0.05 6.41 12.89
N LYS A 10 1.11 6.56 12.10
CA LYS A 10 1.70 5.45 11.33
C LYS A 10 2.92 4.92 12.06
N THR A 11 2.94 3.61 12.29
CA THR A 11 4.08 2.88 12.85
C THR A 11 4.57 1.80 11.88
N THR A 12 5.66 1.12 12.21
CA THR A 12 6.27 0.11 11.35
C THR A 12 6.73 -1.10 12.14
N HIS A 13 6.49 -2.29 11.59
CA HIS A 13 7.15 -3.53 11.98
C HIS A 13 7.71 -4.21 10.71
N THR A 14 8.99 -3.98 10.47
CA THR A 14 9.74 -4.60 9.36
C THR A 14 11.02 -5.20 9.91
N ASP A 15 11.19 -6.50 9.74
CA ASP A 15 12.35 -7.28 10.18
C ASP A 15 13.15 -7.85 9.00
N LYS A 16 12.78 -7.47 7.78
CA LYS A 16 13.47 -7.80 6.54
C LYS A 16 13.67 -6.55 5.70
N SER A 17 14.91 -6.30 5.29
CA SER A 17 15.19 -5.17 4.39
C SER A 17 14.60 -5.43 3.00
N LEU A 18 13.88 -4.43 2.47
CA LEU A 18 13.44 -4.41 1.07
C LEU A 18 14.54 -3.94 0.10
N TRP A 19 15.63 -3.41 0.66
CA TRP A 19 16.70 -2.74 -0.06
C TRP A 19 17.93 -3.64 -0.16
N MET A 20 18.52 -3.68 -1.35
CA MET A 20 19.70 -4.47 -1.63
C MET A 20 20.89 -3.99 -0.78
N ASN A 21 21.64 -4.95 -0.22
CA ASN A 21 22.82 -4.73 0.63
C ASN A 21 22.56 -3.89 1.89
N ARG A 22 21.30 -3.69 2.29
CA ARG A 22 20.96 -3.06 3.56
C ARG A 22 20.71 -4.15 4.61
N PRO A 23 21.22 -3.98 5.85
CA PRO A 23 20.90 -4.90 6.93
C PRO A 23 19.41 -4.82 7.26
N ASP A 24 18.88 -5.90 7.83
CA ASP A 24 17.53 -5.91 8.37
C ASP A 24 17.39 -4.77 9.40
N PRO A 25 16.31 -3.97 9.32
CA PRO A 25 16.12 -2.86 10.24
C PRO A 25 15.81 -3.37 11.66
N PRO A 26 16.16 -2.60 12.71
CA PRO A 26 15.78 -2.96 14.07
C PRO A 26 14.26 -2.85 14.23
N VAL A 27 13.69 -3.79 14.98
CA VAL A 27 12.27 -3.79 15.35
C VAL A 27 12.15 -3.27 16.79
N PHE A 28 11.12 -2.46 17.04
CA PHE A 28 10.78 -2.05 18.40
C PHE A 28 10.41 -3.25 19.27
N ASP A 29 10.68 -3.16 20.58
CA ASP A 29 10.20 -4.16 21.52
C ASP A 29 8.69 -3.99 21.78
N ASP A 30 8.08 -5.00 22.41
CA ASP A 30 6.65 -5.01 22.68
C ASP A 30 6.23 -3.82 23.55
N ALA A 31 7.04 -3.45 24.55
CA ALA A 31 6.78 -2.30 25.40
C ALA A 31 6.72 -0.98 24.60
N CYS A 32 7.58 -0.81 23.59
CA CYS A 32 7.51 0.34 22.69
C CYS A 32 6.23 0.34 21.85
N PHE A 33 5.82 -0.81 21.28
CA PHE A 33 4.59 -0.89 20.50
C PHE A 33 3.35 -0.63 21.34
N GLU A 34 3.26 -1.23 22.53
CA GLU A 34 2.17 -1.02 23.48
C GLU A 34 2.09 0.45 23.88
N ALA A 35 3.22 1.07 24.26
CA ALA A 35 3.25 2.48 24.62
C ALA A 35 2.80 3.40 23.47
N LEU A 36 3.17 3.09 22.23
CA LEU A 36 2.76 3.86 21.05
C LEU A 36 1.25 3.77 20.85
N VAL A 37 0.68 2.57 20.87
CA VAL A 37 -0.74 2.34 20.65
C VAL A 37 -1.56 2.94 21.80
N ASP A 38 -1.11 2.76 23.04
CA ASP A 38 -1.77 3.34 24.23
C ASP A 38 -1.78 4.86 24.19
N GLU A 39 -0.68 5.50 23.79
CA GLU A 39 -0.65 6.95 23.67
C GLU A 39 -1.53 7.45 22.52
N ALA A 40 -1.52 6.77 21.36
CA ALA A 40 -2.42 7.10 20.26
C ALA A 40 -3.90 7.03 20.68
N ARG A 41 -4.28 5.97 21.41
CA ARG A 41 -5.63 5.79 21.95
C ARG A 41 -6.02 6.88 22.94
N LYS A 42 -5.14 7.29 23.86
CA LYS A 42 -5.40 8.42 24.79
C LYS A 42 -5.69 9.73 24.04
N GLN A 43 -5.11 9.90 22.86
CA GLN A 43 -5.30 11.07 22.01
C GLN A 43 -6.47 10.91 21.01
N ASN A 44 -7.22 9.80 21.08
CA ASN A 44 -8.25 9.41 20.11
C ASN A 44 -7.73 9.43 18.66
N ARG A 45 -6.51 8.92 18.46
CA ARG A 45 -5.89 8.83 17.14
C ARG A 45 -5.81 7.37 16.69
N PRO A 46 -6.37 7.04 15.52
CA PRO A 46 -6.21 5.71 14.95
C PRO A 46 -4.76 5.44 14.56
N VAL A 47 -4.38 4.17 14.62
CA VAL A 47 -3.04 3.66 14.33
C VAL A 47 -3.08 2.80 13.09
N THR A 48 -2.18 3.08 12.16
CA THR A 48 -1.91 2.24 11.00
C THR A 48 -0.50 1.67 11.08
N MET A 49 -0.30 0.43 10.65
CA MET A 49 1.00 -0.23 10.69
C MET A 49 1.49 -0.64 9.30
N HIS A 50 2.67 -0.12 8.93
CA HIS A 50 3.49 -0.70 7.87
C HIS A 50 4.02 -2.06 8.33
N GLN A 51 3.76 -3.09 7.54
CA GLN A 51 4.37 -4.41 7.71
C GLN A 51 4.55 -5.04 6.32
N THR A 52 5.59 -5.85 6.15
CA THR A 52 5.82 -6.56 4.87
C THR A 52 6.11 -8.04 5.07
N GLN A 53 6.15 -8.51 6.32
CA GLN A 53 6.39 -9.90 6.67
C GLN A 53 5.30 -10.38 7.63
N VAL A 54 5.08 -11.69 7.68
CA VAL A 54 4.10 -12.34 8.57
C VAL A 54 4.33 -11.97 10.04
N SER A 55 5.57 -11.73 10.46
CA SER A 55 5.88 -11.28 11.82
C SER A 55 5.20 -9.95 12.16
N GLY A 56 5.32 -8.95 11.28
CA GLY A 56 4.67 -7.65 11.44
C GLY A 56 3.16 -7.72 11.29
N PHE A 57 2.67 -8.54 10.36
CA PHE A 57 1.24 -8.82 10.21
C PHE A 57 0.62 -9.37 11.49
N ARG A 58 1.26 -10.35 12.13
CA ARG A 58 0.82 -10.91 13.42
C ARG A 58 0.88 -9.88 14.53
N LYS A 59 1.92 -9.05 14.58
CA LYS A 59 2.03 -7.97 15.57
C LYS A 59 0.92 -6.94 15.40
N ALA A 60 0.56 -6.58 14.17
CA ALA A 60 -0.55 -5.67 13.90
C ALA A 60 -1.90 -6.23 14.42
N ILE A 61 -2.16 -7.54 14.20
CA ILE A 61 -3.32 -8.25 14.76
C ILE A 61 -3.32 -8.18 16.29
N GLU A 62 -2.17 -8.49 16.91
CA GLU A 62 -2.01 -8.51 18.37
C GLU A 62 -2.27 -7.16 19.02
N LEU A 63 -1.77 -6.08 18.42
CA LEU A 63 -1.94 -4.73 18.93
C LEU A 63 -3.35 -4.17 18.72
N GLY A 64 -4.09 -4.72 17.75
CA GLY A 64 -5.40 -4.20 17.36
C GLY A 64 -5.30 -2.80 16.78
N VAL A 65 -4.45 -2.63 15.76
CA VAL A 65 -4.35 -1.40 14.96
C VAL A 65 -5.61 -1.19 14.12
N ASP A 66 -5.85 0.05 13.70
CA ASP A 66 -7.03 0.45 12.91
C ASP A 66 -6.88 0.10 11.41
N SER A 67 -5.66 0.02 10.89
CA SER A 67 -5.40 -0.52 9.55
C SER A 67 -3.99 -1.12 9.41
N MET A 68 -3.84 -1.99 8.41
CA MET A 68 -2.56 -2.57 8.01
C MET A 68 -2.20 -2.14 6.60
N GLU A 69 -0.91 -1.94 6.38
CA GLU A 69 -0.37 -1.42 5.14
C GLU A 69 0.59 -2.45 4.58
N HIS A 70 0.49 -2.63 3.26
CA HIS A 70 1.12 -3.69 2.48
C HIS A 70 0.58 -5.08 2.83
N ALA A 71 0.68 -6.02 1.89
CA ALA A 71 0.45 -7.43 2.19
C ALA A 71 1.78 -8.14 2.53
N PRO A 72 1.76 -9.19 3.36
CA PRO A 72 2.95 -9.98 3.65
C PRO A 72 3.57 -10.56 2.37
N LEU A 73 4.90 -10.51 2.31
CA LEU A 73 5.72 -11.00 1.21
C LEU A 73 6.12 -12.47 1.35
N ASP A 74 6.06 -12.98 2.57
CA ASP A 74 6.17 -14.38 2.95
C ASP A 74 4.78 -15.00 3.17
N ALA A 75 4.72 -16.33 3.11
CA ALA A 75 3.44 -17.04 3.00
C ALA A 75 2.62 -17.00 4.30
N LEU A 76 1.36 -16.57 4.20
CA LEU A 76 0.41 -16.65 5.30
C LEU A 76 -0.05 -18.10 5.53
N THR A 77 -0.21 -18.49 6.78
CA THR A 77 -0.91 -19.75 7.11
C THR A 77 -2.43 -19.54 7.11
N ASP A 78 -3.22 -20.62 7.06
CA ASP A 78 -4.67 -20.52 7.22
C ASP A 78 -5.06 -19.94 8.59
N GLU A 79 -4.28 -20.22 9.63
CA GLU A 79 -4.47 -19.64 10.95
C GLU A 79 -4.29 -18.11 10.93
N ASP A 80 -3.28 -17.61 10.24
CA ASP A 80 -3.03 -16.16 10.12
C ASP A 80 -4.20 -15.46 9.44
N ILE A 81 -4.73 -16.05 8.37
CA ILE A 81 -5.88 -15.53 7.63
C ILE A 81 -7.13 -15.54 8.50
N CYS A 82 -7.45 -16.67 9.14
CA CYS A 82 -8.61 -16.78 10.03
C CYS A 82 -8.53 -15.77 11.19
N ARG A 83 -7.34 -15.59 11.78
CA ARG A 83 -7.14 -14.61 12.85
C ARG A 83 -7.37 -13.18 12.38
N MET A 84 -6.80 -12.80 11.23
CA MET A 84 -7.01 -11.46 10.66
C MET A 84 -8.50 -11.22 10.39
N VAL A 85 -9.15 -12.12 9.65
CA VAL A 85 -10.58 -11.95 9.31
C VAL A 85 -11.43 -11.82 10.57
N GLY A 86 -11.10 -12.58 11.62
CA GLY A 86 -11.76 -12.50 12.92
C GLY A 86 -11.62 -11.16 13.65
N THR A 87 -10.60 -10.34 13.35
CA THR A 87 -10.46 -9.00 13.95
C THR A 87 -11.26 -7.93 13.22
N GLY A 88 -11.52 -8.11 11.92
CA GLY A 88 -12.12 -7.09 11.06
C GLY A 88 -11.21 -5.89 10.78
N ILE A 89 -9.93 -5.96 11.16
CA ILE A 89 -8.95 -4.91 10.83
C ILE A 89 -8.78 -4.88 9.31
N PRO A 90 -8.91 -3.72 8.64
CA PRO A 90 -8.71 -3.63 7.20
C PRO A 90 -7.22 -3.71 6.80
N ILE A 91 -6.97 -4.22 5.61
CA ILE A 91 -5.65 -4.23 4.97
C ILE A 91 -5.66 -3.45 3.65
N VAL A 92 -4.64 -2.62 3.45
CA VAL A 92 -4.37 -1.89 2.21
C VAL A 92 -3.12 -2.52 1.59
N PRO A 93 -3.25 -3.39 0.57
CA PRO A 93 -2.18 -4.32 0.16
C PRO A 93 -1.06 -3.65 -0.63
N THR A 94 -1.32 -2.51 -1.27
CA THR A 94 -0.36 -1.74 -2.09
C THR A 94 0.42 -2.63 -3.06
N ILE A 95 -0.28 -3.47 -3.83
CA ILE A 95 0.32 -4.46 -4.72
C ILE A 95 1.30 -3.79 -5.69
N ASN A 96 0.96 -2.58 -6.16
CA ASN A 96 1.75 -1.89 -7.16
C ASN A 96 3.12 -1.43 -6.70
N VAL A 97 3.34 -1.19 -5.41
CA VAL A 97 4.68 -0.83 -4.93
C VAL A 97 5.69 -1.94 -5.29
N MET A 98 5.25 -3.20 -5.27
CA MET A 98 6.08 -4.31 -5.73
C MET A 98 6.13 -4.47 -7.24
N ARG A 99 4.98 -4.25 -7.92
CA ARG A 99 4.86 -4.44 -9.37
C ARG A 99 5.63 -3.39 -10.16
N GLU A 100 5.57 -2.13 -9.75
CA GLU A 100 6.13 -1.00 -10.49
C GLU A 100 7.66 -1.07 -10.61
N ASP A 101 8.34 -1.60 -9.60
CA ASP A 101 9.79 -1.86 -9.70
C ASP A 101 10.12 -2.92 -10.78
N LEU A 102 9.18 -3.81 -11.12
CA LEU A 102 9.34 -4.78 -12.21
C LEU A 102 8.99 -4.17 -13.58
N LEU A 103 8.30 -3.03 -13.61
CA LEU A 103 7.78 -2.39 -14.82
C LEU A 103 8.44 -1.04 -15.16
N LEU A 104 9.62 -0.74 -14.59
CA LEU A 104 10.32 0.55 -14.72
C LEU A 104 10.36 1.14 -16.14
N ASN A 105 10.55 0.30 -17.17
CA ASN A 105 10.56 0.78 -18.56
C ASN A 105 9.20 1.29 -19.02
N GLN A 106 8.11 0.62 -18.63
CA GLN A 106 6.75 1.05 -18.94
C GLN A 106 6.43 2.35 -18.18
N ILE A 107 6.88 2.46 -16.94
CA ILE A 107 6.74 3.68 -16.12
C ILE A 107 7.48 4.86 -16.75
N ALA A 108 8.71 4.64 -17.24
CA ALA A 108 9.46 5.70 -17.93
C ALA A 108 8.73 6.18 -19.19
N VAL A 109 8.19 5.27 -20.00
CA VAL A 109 7.40 5.62 -21.19
C VAL A 109 6.12 6.38 -20.81
N TRP A 110 5.44 5.95 -19.74
CA TRP A 110 4.26 6.64 -19.23
C TRP A 110 4.62 8.03 -18.70
N MET A 111 5.71 8.17 -17.95
CA MET A 111 6.20 9.45 -17.40
C MET A 111 6.54 10.47 -18.49
N ASP A 112 7.04 10.02 -19.64
CA ASP A 112 7.31 10.89 -20.78
C ASP A 112 6.03 11.38 -21.47
N LYS A 113 4.95 10.59 -21.43
CA LYS A 113 3.66 10.94 -22.06
C LYS A 113 2.73 11.73 -21.13
N GLU A 114 2.58 11.27 -19.89
CA GLU A 114 1.54 11.70 -18.97
C GLU A 114 2.09 12.47 -17.75
N GLY A 115 3.40 12.43 -17.50
CA GLY A 115 3.99 12.97 -16.28
C GLY A 115 3.70 14.46 -16.03
N GLU A 116 3.55 15.25 -17.09
CA GLU A 116 3.21 16.69 -16.98
C GLU A 116 1.79 16.94 -16.41
N ASN A 117 0.90 15.95 -16.51
CA ASN A 117 -0.47 16.05 -15.96
C ASN A 117 -0.51 15.84 -14.43
N TYR A 118 0.49 15.16 -13.87
CA TYR A 118 0.48 14.72 -12.46
C TYR A 118 1.60 15.34 -11.61
N PHE A 119 2.62 15.93 -12.23
CA PHE A 119 3.80 16.42 -11.52
C PHE A 119 4.08 17.89 -11.81
N CYS A 120 4.55 18.62 -10.80
CA CYS A 120 5.15 19.92 -11.03
C CYS A 120 6.49 19.78 -11.77
N PRO A 121 6.96 20.82 -12.49
CA PRO A 121 8.15 20.70 -13.35
C PRO A 121 9.41 20.19 -12.65
N GLU A 122 9.65 20.61 -11.40
CA GLU A 122 10.81 20.18 -10.62
C GLU A 122 10.70 18.70 -10.22
N SER A 123 9.55 18.28 -9.69
CA SER A 123 9.34 16.87 -9.31
C SER A 123 9.39 15.97 -10.54
N LEU A 124 8.82 16.38 -11.67
CA LEU A 124 8.89 15.64 -12.92
C LEU A 124 10.33 15.44 -13.39
N ARG A 125 11.16 16.49 -13.32
CA ARG A 125 12.58 16.41 -13.66
C ARG A 125 13.29 15.40 -12.75
N GLN A 126 13.11 15.50 -11.44
CA GLN A 126 13.74 14.62 -10.46
C GLN A 126 13.33 13.15 -10.69
N THR A 127 12.04 12.89 -10.87
CA THR A 127 11.53 11.54 -11.12
C THR A 127 12.06 10.97 -12.43
N ARG A 128 12.12 11.74 -13.52
CA ARG A 128 12.71 11.28 -14.79
C ARG A 128 14.20 10.94 -14.66
N GLU A 129 14.98 11.75 -13.94
CA GLU A 129 16.40 11.46 -13.72
C GLU A 129 16.61 10.22 -12.85
N LEU A 130 15.76 10.02 -11.85
CA LEU A 130 15.76 8.82 -11.02
C LEU A 130 15.39 7.57 -11.85
N LEU A 131 14.35 7.62 -12.68
CA LEU A 131 13.98 6.51 -13.56
C LEU A 131 15.12 6.16 -14.53
N LYS A 132 15.78 7.14 -15.14
CA LYS A 132 16.97 6.90 -15.99
C LYS A 132 18.09 6.22 -15.22
N LEU A 133 18.31 6.63 -13.96
CA LEU A 133 19.31 6.02 -13.09
C LEU A 133 18.94 4.57 -12.75
N LEU A 134 17.66 4.28 -12.47
CA LEU A 134 17.17 2.92 -12.20
C LEU A 134 17.25 2.01 -13.43
N GLN A 135 16.99 2.55 -14.63
CA GLN A 135 17.06 1.83 -15.91
C GLN A 135 18.47 1.43 -16.33
N ARG A 136 19.52 2.15 -15.86
CA ARG A 136 20.92 1.79 -16.11
C ARG A 136 21.33 0.46 -15.45
N GLY A 137 20.50 -0.06 -14.55
CA GLY A 137 20.77 -1.27 -13.81
C GLY A 137 21.70 -1.05 -12.62
N ILE A 138 21.97 -2.14 -11.91
CA ILE A 138 22.79 -2.14 -10.71
C ILE A 138 24.26 -2.30 -11.11
N THR A 139 25.03 -1.21 -11.10
CA THR A 139 26.50 -1.32 -11.12
C THR A 139 27.03 -1.62 -9.71
N PRO A 140 28.26 -2.14 -9.54
CA PRO A 140 28.85 -2.34 -8.22
C PRO A 140 28.90 -1.09 -7.35
N GLU A 141 29.12 0.09 -7.95
CA GLU A 141 29.12 1.38 -7.24
C GLU A 141 27.71 1.75 -6.78
N ILE A 142 26.72 1.52 -7.64
CA ILE A 142 25.31 1.76 -7.36
C ILE A 142 24.80 0.81 -6.28
N ALA A 143 25.23 -0.45 -6.29
CA ALA A 143 24.85 -1.46 -5.29
C ALA A 143 25.29 -1.09 -3.86
N GLN A 144 26.31 -0.25 -3.72
CA GLN A 144 26.81 0.24 -2.43
C GLN A 144 26.01 1.43 -1.88
N THR A 145 25.16 2.07 -2.70
CA THR A 145 24.31 3.19 -2.25
C THR A 145 23.17 2.73 -1.33
N GLY A 146 22.75 1.47 -1.47
CA GLY A 146 21.66 0.88 -0.69
C GLY A 146 20.32 1.59 -0.87
N TYR A 147 20.09 2.23 -2.03
CA TYR A 147 18.84 2.90 -2.42
C TYR A 147 18.02 2.11 -3.46
N TYR A 148 18.47 0.91 -3.82
CA TYR A 148 17.83 0.06 -4.82
C TYR A 148 17.06 -1.07 -4.15
N ALA A 149 15.82 -1.28 -4.57
CA ALA A 149 15.05 -2.43 -4.12
C ALA A 149 15.77 -3.73 -4.51
N ASP A 150 15.66 -4.76 -3.66
CA ASP A 150 16.12 -6.10 -4.02
C ASP A 150 15.15 -6.70 -5.05
N LYS A 151 15.42 -6.42 -6.33
CA LYS A 151 14.65 -6.93 -7.47
C LYS A 151 14.52 -8.45 -7.45
N ALA A 152 15.57 -9.16 -7.03
CA ALA A 152 15.54 -10.62 -7.00
C ALA A 152 14.58 -11.11 -5.92
N MET A 153 14.55 -10.44 -4.77
CA MET A 153 13.55 -10.68 -3.72
C MET A 153 12.14 -10.37 -4.22
N PHE A 154 11.92 -9.22 -4.86
CA PHE A 154 10.60 -8.82 -5.37
C PHE A 154 10.07 -9.83 -6.39
N ILE A 155 10.89 -10.29 -7.35
CA ILE A 155 10.52 -11.34 -8.31
C ILE A 155 10.10 -12.64 -7.61
N ARG A 156 10.80 -13.04 -6.54
CA ARG A 156 10.49 -14.27 -5.80
C ARG A 156 9.23 -14.15 -4.94
N GLN A 157 9.00 -12.98 -4.34
CA GLN A 157 7.95 -12.77 -3.33
C GLN A 157 6.67 -12.20 -3.92
N PHE A 158 6.70 -11.54 -5.07
CA PHE A 158 5.51 -10.98 -5.70
C PHE A 158 4.39 -12.02 -5.93
N PRO A 159 4.66 -13.25 -6.42
CA PRO A 159 3.61 -14.28 -6.52
C PRO A 159 3.02 -14.68 -5.16
N VAL A 160 3.83 -14.65 -4.09
CA VAL A 160 3.38 -14.96 -2.72
C VAL A 160 2.48 -13.84 -2.20
N LEU A 161 2.85 -12.58 -2.43
CA LEU A 161 2.01 -11.42 -2.12
C LEU A 161 0.65 -11.53 -2.83
N MET A 162 0.64 -11.81 -4.14
CA MET A 162 -0.61 -11.94 -4.91
C MET A 162 -1.50 -13.06 -4.36
N GLU A 163 -0.91 -14.21 -4.03
CA GLU A 163 -1.64 -15.33 -3.44
C GLU A 163 -2.16 -15.01 -2.02
N ASN A 164 -1.37 -14.30 -1.21
CA ASN A 164 -1.79 -13.86 0.12
C ASN A 164 -3.02 -12.93 0.04
N VAL A 165 -2.99 -11.91 -0.83
CA VAL A 165 -4.12 -10.99 -0.99
C VAL A 165 -5.36 -11.73 -1.51
N LYS A 166 -5.19 -12.62 -2.50
CA LYS A 166 -6.28 -13.46 -3.00
C LYS A 166 -6.92 -14.33 -1.92
N ARG A 167 -6.11 -14.97 -1.07
CA ARG A 167 -6.60 -15.81 0.03
C ARG A 167 -7.29 -14.98 1.10
N LEU A 168 -6.78 -13.78 1.41
CA LEU A 168 -7.44 -12.83 2.32
C LEU A 168 -8.80 -12.38 1.77
N HIS A 169 -8.88 -12.01 0.49
CA HIS A 169 -10.14 -11.66 -0.19
C HIS A 169 -11.13 -12.83 -0.12
N THR A 170 -10.69 -14.02 -0.51
CA THR A 170 -11.53 -15.25 -0.50
C THR A 170 -12.06 -15.56 0.90
N ALA A 171 -11.29 -15.26 1.94
CA ALA A 171 -11.69 -15.47 3.33
C ALA A 171 -12.58 -14.35 3.90
N GLY A 172 -12.84 -13.27 3.15
CA GLY A 172 -13.71 -12.17 3.56
C GLY A 172 -13.01 -11.05 4.34
N ALA A 173 -11.69 -10.90 4.19
CA ALA A 173 -10.96 -9.76 4.78
C ALA A 173 -11.46 -8.43 4.19
N VAL A 174 -11.43 -7.37 5.00
CA VAL A 174 -11.71 -6.01 4.51
C VAL A 174 -10.47 -5.49 3.79
N ILE A 175 -10.57 -5.30 2.48
CA ILE A 175 -9.46 -4.84 1.63
C ILE A 175 -9.75 -3.42 1.14
N GLY A 176 -8.88 -2.48 1.51
CA GLY A 176 -8.87 -1.12 0.98
C GLY A 176 -7.98 -1.00 -0.25
N CYS A 177 -8.10 0.10 -0.98
CA CYS A 177 -7.26 0.39 -2.14
C CYS A 177 -6.26 1.51 -1.84
N GLY A 178 -4.98 1.28 -2.11
CA GLY A 178 -3.92 2.27 -1.91
C GLY A 178 -2.65 1.84 -2.61
N THR A 179 -1.86 2.78 -3.10
CA THR A 179 -0.75 2.50 -4.04
C THR A 179 0.64 2.56 -3.43
N ASP A 180 0.79 3.21 -2.26
CA ASP A 180 2.06 3.68 -1.73
C ASP A 180 2.80 4.69 -2.65
N SER A 181 2.05 5.45 -3.47
CA SER A 181 2.61 6.47 -4.36
C SER A 181 3.43 7.51 -3.59
N GLY A 182 4.68 7.70 -4.01
CA GLY A 182 5.66 8.57 -3.35
C GLY A 182 6.45 7.91 -2.21
N GLY A 183 6.08 6.69 -1.77
CA GLY A 183 6.78 5.93 -0.72
C GLY A 183 8.09 5.29 -1.19
N ALA A 184 8.14 4.87 -2.46
CA ALA A 184 9.31 4.29 -3.10
C ALA A 184 9.76 5.12 -4.32
N PRO A 185 11.06 5.11 -4.68
CA PRO A 185 11.60 5.91 -5.78
C PRO A 185 11.01 5.57 -7.16
N PHE A 186 10.24 4.49 -7.25
CA PHE A 186 9.60 3.98 -8.47
C PHE A 186 8.08 4.02 -8.43
N THR A 187 7.45 4.37 -7.30
CA THR A 187 5.98 4.42 -7.21
C THR A 187 5.48 5.83 -7.41
N VAL A 188 4.97 6.07 -8.61
CA VAL A 188 4.68 7.42 -9.11
C VAL A 188 3.22 7.80 -8.88
N PHE A 189 2.95 9.10 -8.75
CA PHE A 189 1.58 9.63 -8.69
C PHE A 189 0.87 9.48 -10.05
N GLY A 190 -0.47 9.46 -10.03
CA GLY A 190 -1.30 9.44 -11.24
C GLY A 190 -1.67 8.05 -11.77
N ARG A 191 -1.29 6.98 -11.06
CA ARG A 191 -1.48 5.58 -11.50
C ARG A 191 -2.33 4.76 -10.52
N PHE A 192 -3.26 5.41 -9.83
CA PHE A 192 -4.14 4.74 -8.86
C PHE A 192 -4.98 3.60 -9.47
N TYR A 193 -5.36 3.75 -10.74
CA TYR A 193 -6.12 2.74 -11.48
C TYR A 193 -5.39 1.38 -11.57
N GLU A 194 -4.06 1.35 -11.52
CA GLU A 194 -3.31 0.08 -11.60
C GLU A 194 -3.49 -0.77 -10.33
N GLU A 195 -3.82 -0.13 -9.20
CA GLU A 195 -4.05 -0.86 -7.95
C GLU A 195 -5.43 -1.51 -8.02
N ILE A 196 -6.40 -0.82 -8.64
CA ILE A 196 -7.70 -1.39 -8.99
C ILE A 196 -7.50 -2.60 -9.91
N ASP A 197 -6.69 -2.48 -10.97
CA ASP A 197 -6.38 -3.62 -11.87
C ASP A 197 -5.77 -4.79 -11.10
N SER A 198 -4.81 -4.52 -10.20
CA SER A 198 -4.21 -5.54 -9.35
C SER A 198 -5.22 -6.20 -8.40
N LEU A 199 -6.20 -5.44 -7.89
CA LEU A 199 -7.27 -5.96 -7.05
C LEU A 199 -8.23 -6.87 -7.85
N LEU A 200 -8.51 -6.55 -9.11
CA LEU A 200 -9.24 -7.45 -10.01
C LEU A 200 -8.47 -8.76 -10.25
N GLU A 201 -7.15 -8.67 -10.48
CA GLU A 201 -6.30 -9.86 -10.70
C GLU A 201 -6.30 -10.84 -9.52
N VAL A 202 -6.39 -10.33 -8.28
CA VAL A 202 -6.47 -11.16 -7.07
C VAL A 202 -7.88 -11.67 -6.75
N GLY A 203 -8.89 -11.26 -7.54
CA GLY A 203 -10.23 -11.87 -7.52
C GLY A 203 -11.37 -10.97 -7.04
N LEU A 204 -11.12 -9.69 -6.74
CA LEU A 204 -12.22 -8.76 -6.48
C LEU A 204 -13.03 -8.57 -7.78
N SER A 205 -14.36 -8.56 -7.67
CA SER A 205 -15.21 -8.12 -8.77
C SER A 205 -15.02 -6.62 -9.06
N PRO A 206 -15.37 -6.13 -10.26
CA PRO A 206 -15.31 -4.70 -10.58
C PRO A 206 -16.00 -3.82 -9.55
N PHE A 207 -17.17 -4.25 -9.06
CA PHE A 207 -17.90 -3.50 -8.03
C PHE A 207 -17.20 -3.52 -6.67
N GLU A 208 -16.63 -4.66 -6.24
CA GLU A 208 -15.84 -4.73 -5.01
C GLU A 208 -14.58 -3.86 -5.10
N ALA A 209 -13.90 -3.84 -6.25
CA ALA A 209 -12.73 -3.00 -6.46
C ALA A 209 -13.10 -1.50 -6.38
N LEU A 210 -14.23 -1.08 -6.96
CA LEU A 210 -14.74 0.29 -6.78
C LEU A 210 -15.10 0.59 -5.33
N GLN A 211 -15.73 -0.34 -4.62
CA GLN A 211 -16.03 -0.18 -3.20
C GLN A 211 -14.76 -0.06 -2.35
N SER A 212 -13.72 -0.84 -2.66
CA SER A 212 -12.41 -0.79 -1.98
C SER A 212 -11.81 0.63 -2.05
N ALA A 213 -11.96 1.29 -3.20
CA ALA A 213 -11.46 2.65 -3.45
C ALA A 213 -12.41 3.77 -2.97
N THR A 214 -13.62 3.45 -2.50
CA THR A 214 -14.64 4.43 -2.11
C THR A 214 -15.17 4.15 -0.70
N ALA A 215 -16.30 3.46 -0.57
CA ALA A 215 -17.00 3.24 0.69
C ALA A 215 -16.16 2.47 1.73
N VAL A 216 -15.28 1.55 1.28
CA VAL A 216 -14.38 0.83 2.19
C VAL A 216 -13.29 1.78 2.69
N ASN A 217 -12.56 2.46 1.80
CA ASN A 217 -11.55 3.45 2.21
C ASN A 217 -12.13 4.55 3.09
N ALA A 218 -13.35 5.03 2.83
CA ALA A 218 -14.04 6.00 3.69
C ALA A 218 -14.20 5.46 5.12
N ARG A 219 -14.58 4.19 5.25
CA ARG A 219 -14.69 3.50 6.54
C ARG A 219 -13.34 3.29 7.21
N ILE A 220 -12.31 2.91 6.46
CA ILE A 220 -10.94 2.80 6.97
C ILE A 220 -10.50 4.14 7.56
N LEU A 221 -10.81 5.24 6.89
CA LEU A 221 -10.45 6.59 7.33
C LEU A 221 -11.36 7.17 8.42
N HIS A 222 -12.41 6.45 8.85
CA HIS A 222 -13.44 6.93 9.78
C HIS A 222 -14.19 8.18 9.26
N LEU A 223 -14.50 8.18 7.96
CA LEU A 223 -15.17 9.27 7.24
C LEU A 223 -16.40 8.79 6.45
N GLU A 224 -16.91 7.60 6.73
CA GLU A 224 -18.05 7.01 6.03
C GLU A 224 -19.36 7.80 6.21
N ASP A 225 -19.46 8.63 7.25
CA ASP A 225 -20.56 9.56 7.47
C ASP A 225 -20.50 10.79 6.54
N LYS A 226 -19.32 11.08 5.96
CA LYS A 226 -19.06 12.26 5.13
C LYS A 226 -18.82 11.95 3.67
N LEU A 227 -18.19 10.81 3.33
CA LEU A 227 -17.78 10.50 1.95
C LEU A 227 -17.79 8.98 1.68
N GLY A 228 -17.47 8.62 0.43
CA GLY A 228 -17.36 7.22 -0.01
C GLY A 228 -18.60 6.63 -0.69
N THR A 229 -19.77 7.26 -0.54
CA THR A 229 -20.99 6.89 -1.30
C THR A 229 -21.77 8.14 -1.72
N ILE A 230 -22.58 8.01 -2.76
CA ILE A 230 -23.46 9.09 -3.26
C ILE A 230 -24.79 9.01 -2.49
N GLU A 231 -24.89 9.77 -1.40
CA GLU A 231 -26.05 9.80 -0.50
C GLU A 231 -26.36 11.23 -0.04
N PRO A 232 -27.64 11.58 0.21
CA PRO A 232 -27.99 12.88 0.75
C PRO A 232 -27.27 13.17 2.08
N GLY A 233 -26.66 14.36 2.18
CA GLY A 233 -25.96 14.83 3.39
C GLY A 233 -24.44 14.58 3.38
N LYS A 234 -23.93 13.72 2.48
CA LYS A 234 -22.49 13.54 2.28
C LYS A 234 -21.89 14.64 1.39
N LEU A 235 -20.57 14.75 1.41
CA LEU A 235 -19.81 15.65 0.56
C LEU A 235 -20.04 15.32 -0.91
N ALA A 236 -20.11 16.35 -1.76
CA ALA A 236 -20.26 16.23 -3.20
C ALA A 236 -18.92 15.88 -3.87
N ASP A 237 -18.36 14.72 -3.52
CA ASP A 237 -17.11 14.18 -4.04
C ASP A 237 -17.41 12.97 -4.92
N PHE A 238 -17.33 13.16 -6.24
CA PHE A 238 -17.63 12.14 -7.23
C PHE A 238 -16.83 12.36 -8.51
N VAL A 239 -16.58 11.26 -9.21
CA VAL A 239 -15.96 11.24 -10.54
C VAL A 239 -17.00 10.85 -11.59
N VAL A 240 -16.87 11.41 -12.79
CA VAL A 240 -17.72 11.07 -13.94
C VAL A 240 -16.82 10.43 -14.99
N LEU A 241 -17.24 9.28 -15.49
CA LEU A 241 -16.52 8.49 -16.49
C LEU A 241 -17.34 8.42 -17.77
N ASP A 242 -16.66 8.34 -18.91
CA ASP A 242 -17.31 8.20 -20.23
C ASP A 242 -17.83 6.77 -20.49
N GLY A 243 -17.44 5.79 -19.66
CA GLY A 243 -17.82 4.37 -19.76
C GLY A 243 -18.33 3.80 -18.43
N ASP A 244 -18.83 2.56 -18.47
CA ASP A 244 -19.34 1.85 -17.30
C ASP A 244 -18.18 1.15 -16.55
N PRO A 245 -17.82 1.59 -15.33
CA PRO A 245 -16.67 1.04 -14.62
C PRO A 245 -16.90 -0.39 -14.08
N VAL A 246 -18.10 -0.95 -14.20
CA VAL A 246 -18.42 -2.32 -13.81
C VAL A 246 -18.26 -3.29 -14.98
N THR A 247 -18.55 -2.84 -16.20
CA THR A 247 -18.50 -3.72 -17.39
C THR A 247 -17.34 -3.43 -18.33
N ASP A 248 -16.82 -2.20 -18.34
CA ASP A 248 -15.77 -1.75 -19.25
C ASP A 248 -14.37 -1.84 -18.60
N THR A 249 -14.20 -2.80 -17.67
CA THR A 249 -12.89 -3.13 -17.10
C THR A 249 -12.01 -3.79 -18.16
N MET A 250 -10.76 -3.33 -18.27
CA MET A 250 -9.78 -3.71 -19.30
C MET A 250 -9.47 -5.22 -19.37
#